data_AF-A0A5E9G4F5-F1
#
_entry.id   AF-A0A5E9G4F5-F1
#
_cell.length_a   1.000
_cell.length_b   1.000
_cell.length_c   1.000
_cell.angle_alpha   90.00
_cell.angle_beta   90.00
_cell.angle_gamma   90.00
#
_symmetry.space_group_name_H-M   'P 1'
#
loop_
_entity.id
_entity.type
_entity.pdbx_description
1 polymer ?
#
loop_
_entity_poly.entity_id
_entity_poly.type
_entity_poly.pdbx_seq_one_letter_code
_entity_poly.pdbx_strand_id
1 'polypeptide(L)'
;MGESQANVSYHLRRLAQVGLVQLVEEMNIRGGTAKRYRHDPASGEALGSGRVDEHQALMSSLAAELIARSARYLSESEFVFTEAEVTVSREAWERIRDMSREIGKLIHDEAVPSSTSEGIRMSATLALFEVVNHDTAPRT
;
A
#
# COMPACT_ATOMS: atom_id res chain seq x y z
N MET A 1 -1.82 -14.44 -13.04
CA MET A 1 -1.35 -13.04 -12.96
C MET A 1 -1.34 -12.50 -14.37
N GLY A 2 -2.16 -11.48 -14.67
CA GLY A 2 -2.38 -10.96 -16.03
C GLY A 2 -1.49 -9.77 -16.40
N GLU A 3 -0.44 -9.49 -15.64
CA GLU A 3 0.49 -8.40 -15.91
C GLU A 3 1.76 -8.90 -16.60
N SER A 4 2.34 -8.07 -17.46
CA SER A 4 3.61 -8.42 -18.10
C SER A 4 4.74 -8.43 -17.07
N GLN A 5 5.68 -9.37 -17.22
CA GLN A 5 6.88 -9.45 -16.38
C GLN A 5 7.66 -8.12 -16.34
N ALA A 6 7.61 -7.36 -17.43
CA ALA A 6 8.20 -6.03 -17.53
C ALA A 6 7.52 -5.01 -16.60
N ASN A 7 6.19 -5.04 -16.50
CA ASN A 7 5.43 -4.13 -15.65
C ASN A 7 5.70 -4.42 -14.15
N VAL A 8 5.66 -5.70 -13.77
CA VAL A 8 5.99 -6.14 -12.40
C VAL A 8 7.42 -5.74 -12.02
N SER A 9 8.38 -5.93 -12.92
CA SER A 9 9.79 -5.55 -12.68
C SER A 9 9.97 -4.03 -12.59
N TYR A 10 9.16 -3.25 -13.32
CA TYR A 10 9.16 -1.80 -13.23
C TYR A 10 8.67 -1.33 -11.86
N HIS A 11 7.51 -1.83 -11.39
CA HIS A 11 6.96 -1.47 -10.10
C HIS A 11 7.88 -1.89 -8.94
N LEU A 12 8.45 -3.10 -8.96
CA LEU A 12 9.38 -3.54 -7.91
C LEU A 12 10.65 -2.69 -7.81
N ARG A 13 11.22 -2.24 -8.94
CA ARG A 13 12.35 -1.30 -8.90
C ARG A 13 11.97 0.05 -8.31
N ARG A 14 10.79 0.56 -8.68
CA ARG A 14 10.29 1.84 -8.16
C ARG A 14 10.04 1.77 -6.66
N LEU A 15 9.44 0.67 -6.19
CA LEU A 15 9.24 0.41 -4.75
C LEU A 15 10.58 0.29 -4.00
N ALA A 16 11.59 -0.35 -4.60
CA ALA A 16 12.91 -0.48 -4.00
C ALA A 16 13.65 0.87 -3.89
N GLN A 17 13.50 1.75 -4.87
CA GLN A 17 14.10 3.09 -4.87
C GLN A 17 13.60 3.96 -3.70
N VAL A 18 12.38 3.73 -3.25
CA VAL A 18 11.76 4.46 -2.12
C VAL A 18 11.77 3.64 -0.82
N GLY A 19 12.55 2.55 -0.75
CA GLY A 19 12.76 1.79 0.47
C GLY A 19 11.62 0.84 0.89
N LEU A 20 10.62 0.63 0.03
CA LEU A 20 9.43 -0.19 0.36
C LEU A 20 9.66 -1.68 0.26
N VAL A 21 10.60 -2.04 -0.59
CA VAL A 21 11.03 -3.41 -0.74
C VAL A 21 12.54 -3.42 -0.81
N GLN A 22 13.15 -4.34 -0.08
CA GLN A 22 14.59 -4.54 -0.11
C GLN A 22 14.92 -5.60 -1.15
N LEU A 23 15.89 -5.32 -2.04
CA LEU A 23 16.50 -6.37 -2.86
C LEU A 23 17.29 -7.30 -1.93
N VAL A 24 16.80 -8.52 -1.76
CA VAL A 24 17.42 -9.51 -0.86
C VAL A 24 18.26 -10.53 -1.61
N GLU A 25 18.09 -10.63 -2.93
CA GLU A 25 18.81 -11.61 -3.74
C GLU A 25 18.83 -11.20 -5.21
N GLU A 26 19.98 -11.39 -5.87
CA GLU A 26 20.15 -11.23 -7.31
C GLU A 26 20.90 -12.45 -7.85
N MET A 27 20.32 -13.13 -8.85
CA MET A 27 20.90 -14.35 -9.41
C MET A 27 20.86 -14.35 -10.94
N ASN A 28 21.92 -14.88 -11.55
CA ASN A 28 22.00 -15.06 -12.99
C ASN A 28 21.22 -16.31 -13.42
N ILE A 29 20.32 -16.15 -14.38
CA ILE A 29 19.52 -17.23 -14.96
C ILE A 29 19.76 -17.28 -16.47
N ARG A 30 19.39 -18.39 -17.13
CA ARG A 30 19.41 -18.44 -18.60
C ARG A 30 18.45 -17.38 -19.14
N GLY A 31 19.00 -16.36 -19.81
CA GLY A 31 18.23 -15.28 -20.41
C GLY A 31 18.12 -14.00 -19.58
N GLY A 32 18.86 -13.86 -18.47
CA GLY A 32 18.95 -12.58 -17.76
C GLY A 32 19.25 -12.71 -16.26
N THR A 33 18.76 -11.75 -15.50
CA THR A 33 19.00 -11.67 -14.05
C THR A 33 17.65 -11.69 -13.33
N ALA A 34 17.50 -12.63 -12.39
CA ALA A 34 16.35 -12.67 -11.48
C ALA A 34 16.67 -11.89 -10.20
N LYS A 35 15.72 -11.09 -9.75
CA LYS A 35 15.83 -10.28 -8.52
C LYS A 35 14.71 -10.66 -7.56
N ARG A 36 15.04 -10.93 -6.29
CA ARG A 36 14.08 -11.22 -5.23
C ARG A 36 14.01 -10.04 -4.28
N TYR A 37 12.80 -9.57 -4.05
CA TYR A 37 12.52 -8.45 -3.16
C TYR A 37 11.78 -8.95 -1.92
N ARG A 38 12.05 -8.34 -0.77
CA ARG A 38 11.32 -8.55 0.49
C ARG A 38 10.68 -7.23 0.89
N HIS A 39 9.40 -7.27 1.23
CA HIS A 39 8.71 -6.13 1.82
C HIS A 39 9.22 -5.88 3.24
N ASP A 40 9.54 -4.63 3.56
CA ASP A 40 9.79 -4.20 4.94
C ASP A 40 8.46 -3.70 5.55
N PRO A 41 7.92 -4.37 6.60
CA PRO A 41 6.71 -3.95 7.30
C PRO A 41 6.70 -2.50 7.79
N ALA A 42 7.86 -1.92 8.11
CA ALA A 42 7.97 -0.54 8.58
C ALA A 42 8.03 0.49 7.44
N SER A 43 8.16 0.02 6.20
CA SER A 43 8.40 0.90 5.05
C SER A 43 7.20 1.75 4.65
N GLY A 44 6.00 1.45 5.16
CA GLY A 44 4.82 2.31 4.96
C GLY A 44 5.05 3.75 5.43
N GLU A 45 5.90 3.99 6.42
CA GLU A 45 6.26 5.35 6.86
C GLU A 45 7.08 6.13 5.81
N ALA A 46 7.84 5.43 4.96
CA ALA A 46 8.63 6.04 3.89
C ALA A 46 7.78 6.53 2.70
N LEU A 47 6.50 6.11 2.61
CA LEU A 47 5.54 6.56 1.59
C LEU A 47 5.06 7.99 1.77
N GLY A 48 5.27 8.58 2.95
CA GLY A 48 4.84 9.92 3.31
C GLY A 48 5.81 11.05 2.94
N SER A 49 6.78 10.81 2.04
CA SER A 49 7.90 11.72 1.70
C SER A 49 7.48 13.13 1.22
N GLY A 50 6.20 13.38 0.95
CA GLY A 50 5.62 14.71 0.81
C GLY A 50 5.69 15.34 -0.59
N ARG A 51 6.18 14.60 -1.60
CA ARG A 51 6.15 15.07 -2.99
C ARG A 51 4.84 14.68 -3.69
N VAL A 52 4.21 15.66 -4.36
CA VAL A 52 2.88 15.50 -4.98
C VAL A 52 2.87 14.46 -6.11
N ASP A 53 3.91 14.42 -6.96
CA ASP A 53 4.07 13.46 -8.05
C ASP A 53 4.25 12.01 -7.54
N GLU A 54 5.01 11.85 -6.46
CA GLU A 54 5.17 10.56 -5.77
C GLU A 54 3.86 10.09 -5.15
N HIS A 55 3.13 11.01 -4.49
CA HIS A 55 1.82 10.74 -3.92
C HIS A 55 0.79 10.31 -4.98
N GLN A 56 0.67 11.03 -6.10
CA GLN A 56 -0.27 10.66 -7.17
C GLN A 56 0.03 9.28 -7.76
N ALA A 57 1.30 8.98 -7.99
CA ALA A 57 1.69 7.70 -8.54
C ALA A 57 1.52 6.54 -7.55
N LEU A 58 1.71 6.80 -6.24
CA LEU A 58 1.38 5.88 -5.17
C LEU A 58 -0.13 5.60 -5.14
N MET A 59 -0.97 6.64 -5.11
CA MET A 59 -2.42 6.50 -5.09
C MET A 59 -2.95 5.77 -6.32
N SER A 60 -2.41 6.04 -7.51
CA SER A 60 -2.76 5.33 -8.74
C SER A 60 -2.44 3.83 -8.65
N SER A 61 -1.30 3.48 -8.04
CA SER A 61 -0.89 2.09 -7.85
C SER A 61 -1.77 1.39 -6.80
N LEU A 62 -2.10 2.08 -5.69
CA LEU A 62 -3.02 1.57 -4.67
C LEU A 62 -4.42 1.32 -5.24
N ALA A 63 -4.93 2.21 -6.10
CA ALA A 63 -6.22 2.04 -6.75
C ALA A 63 -6.24 0.82 -7.69
N ALA A 64 -5.21 0.66 -8.52
CA ALA A 64 -5.09 -0.51 -9.40
C ALA A 64 -5.04 -1.83 -8.62
N GLU A 65 -4.27 -1.85 -7.53
CA GLU A 65 -4.19 -3.01 -6.63
C GLU A 65 -5.52 -3.30 -5.93
N LEU A 66 -6.22 -2.27 -5.44
CA LEU A 66 -7.52 -2.43 -4.80
C LEU A 66 -8.55 -3.07 -5.76
N ILE A 67 -8.57 -2.64 -7.02
CA ILE A 67 -9.39 -3.24 -8.08
C ILE A 67 -9.00 -4.71 -8.31
N ALA A 68 -7.71 -5.01 -8.39
CA ALA A 68 -7.24 -6.38 -8.57
C ALA A 68 -7.54 -7.29 -7.35
N ARG A 69 -7.59 -6.73 -6.14
CA ARG A 69 -7.96 -7.44 -4.90
C ARG A 69 -9.46 -7.65 -4.80
N SER A 70 -10.28 -6.66 -5.17
CA SER A 70 -11.75 -6.78 -5.13
C SER A 70 -12.27 -7.86 -6.07
N ALA A 71 -11.58 -8.12 -7.19
CA ALA A 71 -11.90 -9.24 -8.09
C ALA A 71 -11.79 -10.63 -7.42
N ARG A 72 -11.13 -10.73 -6.26
CA ARG A 72 -10.99 -11.96 -5.46
C ARG A 72 -11.87 -11.96 -4.21
N TYR A 73 -12.84 -11.06 -4.13
CA TYR A 73 -13.76 -10.97 -3.01
C TYR A 73 -14.51 -12.28 -2.79
N LEU A 74 -14.56 -12.73 -1.54
CA LEU A 74 -15.37 -13.87 -1.14
C LEU A 74 -16.78 -13.39 -0.81
N SER A 75 -17.76 -13.85 -1.60
CA SER A 75 -19.17 -13.55 -1.37
C SER A 75 -19.57 -13.89 0.08
N GLU A 76 -20.39 -13.02 0.68
CA GLU A 76 -20.93 -13.18 2.05
C GLU A 76 -19.91 -13.12 3.21
N SER A 77 -18.65 -12.74 2.94
CA SER A 77 -17.70 -12.40 4.00
C SER A 77 -18.03 -11.07 4.68
N GLU A 78 -17.69 -10.94 5.96
CA GLU A 78 -17.80 -9.66 6.67
C GLU A 78 -16.88 -8.62 6.01
N PHE A 79 -17.45 -7.47 5.64
CA PHE A 79 -16.74 -6.37 5.01
C PHE A 79 -16.96 -5.08 5.79
N VAL A 80 -15.87 -4.48 6.26
CA VAL A 80 -15.87 -3.15 6.89
C VAL A 80 -15.37 -2.14 5.88
N PHE A 81 -16.22 -1.16 5.54
CA PHE A 81 -15.87 -0.03 4.67
C PHE A 81 -16.18 1.27 5.39
N THR A 82 -15.24 2.21 5.33
CA THR A 82 -15.45 3.56 5.85
C THR A 82 -14.90 4.54 4.82
N GLU A 83 -15.78 5.36 4.28
CA GLU A 83 -15.46 6.48 3.40
C GLU A 83 -15.87 7.76 4.13
N ALA A 84 -14.89 8.62 4.39
CA ALA A 84 -15.12 9.87 5.09
C ALA A 84 -14.11 10.93 4.62
N GLU A 85 -14.60 11.98 3.96
CA GLU A 85 -13.87 13.23 3.76
C GLU A 85 -14.40 14.23 4.80
N VAL A 86 -13.69 14.34 5.92
CA VAL A 86 -14.14 15.11 7.09
C VAL A 86 -13.03 15.97 7.66
N THR A 87 -13.40 17.12 8.19
CA THR A 87 -12.49 17.96 8.98
C THR A 87 -12.49 17.49 10.42
N VAL A 88 -11.31 17.16 10.96
CA VAL A 88 -11.11 16.76 12.35
C VAL A 88 -10.18 17.74 13.06
N SER A 89 -10.22 17.77 14.40
CA SER A 89 -9.23 18.54 15.17
C SER A 89 -7.83 17.94 15.00
N ARG A 90 -6.79 18.74 15.25
CA ARG A 90 -5.40 18.25 15.25
C ARG A 90 -5.19 17.07 16.20
N GLU A 91 -5.76 17.15 17.41
CA GLU A 91 -5.67 16.06 18.39
C GLU A 91 -6.34 14.78 17.89
N ALA A 92 -7.52 14.90 17.25
CA ALA A 92 -8.20 13.76 16.65
C ALA A 92 -7.38 13.18 15.49
N TRP A 93 -6.77 14.03 14.65
CA TRP A 93 -5.89 13.61 13.58
C TRP A 93 -4.69 12.79 14.08
N GLU A 94 -3.98 13.29 15.10
CA GLU A 94 -2.83 12.59 15.70
C GLU A 94 -3.25 11.22 16.25
N ARG A 95 -4.35 11.17 16.99
CA ARG A 95 -4.90 9.92 17.53
C ARG A 95 -5.25 8.90 16.43
N ILE A 96 -5.97 9.35 15.40
CA ILE A 96 -6.38 8.48 14.28
C ILE A 96 -5.16 7.94 13.53
N ARG A 97 -4.17 8.80 13.28
CA ARG A 97 -2.92 8.41 12.62
C ARG A 97 -2.15 7.38 13.43
N ASP A 98 -2.05 7.57 14.74
CA ASP A 98 -1.30 6.66 15.61
C ASP A 98 -2.01 5.30 15.74
N MET A 99 -3.34 5.28 15.91
CA MET A 99 -4.13 4.03 15.87
C MET A 99 -3.99 3.30 14.52
N SER A 100 -3.96 4.04 13.41
CA SER A 100 -3.77 3.44 12.07
C SER A 100 -2.40 2.78 11.93
N ARG A 101 -1.36 3.37 12.53
CA ARG A 101 -0.02 2.77 12.61
C ARG A 101 -0.03 1.49 13.44
N GLU A 102 -0.70 1.50 14.59
CA GLU A 102 -0.85 0.32 15.45
C GLU A 102 -1.59 -0.82 14.74
N ILE A 103 -2.67 -0.52 14.00
CA ILE A 103 -3.37 -1.51 13.16
C ILE A 103 -2.43 -2.12 12.13
N GLY A 104 -1.65 -1.30 11.42
CA GLY A 104 -0.67 -1.77 10.44
C GLY A 104 0.37 -2.71 11.07
N LYS A 105 0.89 -2.34 12.24
CA LYS A 105 1.82 -3.18 13.00
C LYS A 105 1.18 -4.51 13.43
N LEU A 106 -0.04 -4.47 13.95
CA LEU A 106 -0.78 -5.68 14.38
C LEU A 106 -0.99 -6.65 13.21
N ILE A 107 -1.40 -6.15 12.04
CA ILE A 107 -1.57 -6.98 10.83
C ILE A 107 -0.27 -7.70 10.47
N HIS A 108 0.87 -7.01 10.58
CA HIS A 108 2.17 -7.60 10.29
C HIS A 108 2.63 -8.60 11.35
N ASP A 109 2.45 -8.29 12.64
CA ASP A 109 2.86 -9.13 13.75
C ASP A 109 2.05 -10.45 13.81
N GLU A 110 0.76 -10.41 13.48
CA GLU A 110 -0.15 -11.56 13.48
C GLU A 110 -0.15 -12.33 12.13
N ALA A 111 0.62 -11.87 11.13
CA ALA A 111 0.65 -12.50 9.82
C ALA A 111 1.24 -13.91 9.87
N VAL A 112 0.42 -14.90 9.55
CA VAL A 112 0.85 -16.31 9.43
C VAL A 112 1.27 -16.66 7.99
N PRO A 113 2.05 -17.74 7.78
CA PRO A 113 2.37 -18.22 6.44
C PRO A 113 1.13 -18.45 5.57
N SER A 114 1.21 -18.14 4.28
CA SER A 114 0.08 -18.29 3.35
C SER A 114 -0.39 -19.73 3.13
N SER A 115 0.38 -20.72 3.59
CA SER A 115 0.04 -22.15 3.53
C SER A 115 -0.76 -22.63 4.75
N THR A 116 -1.01 -21.78 5.75
CA THR A 116 -1.78 -22.14 6.95
C THR A 116 -3.24 -22.36 6.58
N SER A 117 -3.77 -23.57 6.79
CA SER A 117 -5.10 -24.00 6.32
C SER A 117 -6.26 -23.24 6.97
N GLU A 118 -6.10 -22.82 8.22
CA GLU A 118 -7.10 -22.04 8.98
C GLU A 118 -6.89 -20.53 8.88
N GLY A 119 -5.87 -20.07 8.12
CA GLY A 119 -5.56 -18.66 7.99
C GLY A 119 -6.60 -17.91 7.16
N ILE A 120 -7.05 -16.75 7.64
CA ILE A 120 -7.91 -15.86 6.87
C ILE A 120 -7.04 -15.10 5.87
N ARG A 121 -7.34 -15.29 4.57
CA ARG A 121 -6.67 -14.54 3.50
C ARG A 121 -7.24 -13.11 3.46
N MET A 122 -6.62 -12.21 4.21
CA MET A 122 -7.02 -10.81 4.23
C MET A 122 -6.27 -9.96 3.18
N SER A 123 -6.94 -8.89 2.75
CA SER A 123 -6.34 -7.78 2.01
C SER A 123 -6.73 -6.50 2.74
N ALA A 124 -5.76 -5.66 3.08
CA ALA A 124 -6.00 -4.38 3.72
C ALA A 124 -5.19 -3.28 3.03
N THR A 125 -5.76 -2.07 2.98
CA THR A 125 -5.10 -0.84 2.57
C THR A 125 -5.56 0.26 3.53
N LEU A 126 -4.65 0.85 4.30
CA LEU A 126 -4.90 2.06 5.09
C LEU A 126 -4.06 3.18 4.49
N ALA A 127 -4.70 4.27 4.07
CA ALA A 127 -4.03 5.47 3.58
C ALA A 127 -4.69 6.68 4.24
N LEU A 128 -3.91 7.43 5.01
CA LEU A 128 -4.36 8.66 5.66
C LEU A 128 -3.40 9.77 5.27
N PHE A 129 -3.94 10.86 4.74
CA PHE A 129 -3.17 12.02 4.33
C PHE A 129 -4.01 13.28 4.51
N GLU A 130 -3.33 14.40 4.74
CA GLU A 130 -3.96 15.71 4.72
C GLU A 130 -4.34 16.05 3.26
N VAL A 131 -5.54 16.58 3.08
CA VAL A 131 -5.98 17.15 1.81
C VAL A 131 -6.08 18.66 1.95
N VAL A 132 -5.72 19.38 0.89
CA VAL A 132 -6.02 20.80 0.82
C VAL A 132 -7.52 20.96 0.60
N ASN A 133 -8.14 21.94 1.25
CA ASN A 133 -9.52 22.29 0.95
C ASN A 133 -9.64 22.60 -0.55
N HIS A 134 -10.71 22.13 -1.18
CA HIS A 134 -11.12 22.56 -2.51
C HIS A 134 -11.61 24.02 -2.49
N ASP A 135 -10.73 24.98 -2.17
CA ASP A 135 -10.97 26.38 -2.52
C ASP A 135 -9.69 27.24 -2.56
N THR A 136 -9.06 27.30 -3.73
CA THR A 136 -8.63 28.58 -4.34
C THR A 136 -8.40 28.37 -5.84
N ALA A 137 -9.46 28.35 -6.63
CA ALA A 137 -9.32 28.74 -8.04
C ALA A 137 -9.26 30.28 -8.07
N PRO A 138 -8.23 30.92 -8.65
CA PRO A 138 -8.31 32.35 -8.93
C PRO A 138 -9.43 32.56 -9.94
N ARG A 139 -10.43 33.36 -9.57
CA ARG A 139 -11.39 33.91 -10.54
C ARG A 139 -10.64 34.94 -11.37
N THR A 140 -10.34 34.61 -12.63
CA THR A 140 -10.06 35.58 -13.69
C THR A 140 -10.71 35.10 -14.98
#